data_AF-A0A258J2T5-F1
#
_entry.id   AF-A0A258J2T5-F1
#
_cell.length_a   1.000
_cell.length_b   1.000
_cell.length_c   1.000
_cell.angle_alpha   90.00
_cell.angle_beta   90.00
_cell.angle_gamma   90.00
#
_symmetry.space_group_name_H-M   'P 1'
#
loop_
_entity.id
_entity.type
_entity.pdbx_description
1 polymer ?
#
loop_
_entity_poly.entity_id
_entity_poly.type
_entity_poly.pdbx_seq_one_letter_code
_entity_poly.pdbx_strand_id
1 'polypeptide(L)'
;MKLAQAFSLPDAPATLPGAPAADPLAGLRDIHLPGPVSFWPLAPGWWMLAGVLVVLGLIGAFLEWRRRQTLAYRVDQELKAIARDTARHGDARAVATAGALLIRRVLVTRAGDPAAAALTGAEWERALAEGKGALAPPLAAFVAAAPYLPAHAPGADGVPRAALVAALRRWVRSNA
;
A
#
# COMPACT_ATOMS: atom_id res chain seq x y z
N MET A 1 -55.12 -37.99 81.67
CA MET A 1 -54.23 -36.79 81.71
C MET A 1 -54.89 -35.73 80.84
N LYS A 2 -55.46 -34.65 81.39
CA LYS A 2 -54.78 -33.35 81.62
C LYS A 2 -54.05 -32.92 80.33
N LEU A 3 -54.37 -31.84 79.59
CA LEU A 3 -54.83 -30.48 79.91
C LEU A 3 -55.45 -29.88 78.61
N ALA A 4 -56.57 -29.16 78.70
CA ALA A 4 -56.65 -27.69 78.56
C ALA A 4 -55.96 -27.09 77.32
N GLN A 5 -56.73 -26.54 76.38
CA GLN A 5 -56.89 -25.07 76.25
C GLN A 5 -57.75 -24.72 75.03
N ALA A 6 -58.71 -23.84 75.27
CA ALA A 6 -59.50 -23.15 74.27
C ALA A 6 -58.60 -22.20 73.46
N PHE A 7 -58.69 -22.26 72.14
CA PHE A 7 -58.31 -21.16 71.26
C PHE A 7 -59.59 -20.62 70.64
N SER A 8 -60.10 -19.54 71.22
CA SER A 8 -61.17 -18.73 70.67
C SER A 8 -60.70 -18.10 69.36
N LEU A 9 -61.39 -18.39 68.26
CA LEU A 9 -61.26 -17.64 67.02
C LEU A 9 -61.94 -16.27 67.21
N PRO A 10 -61.22 -15.15 67.02
CA PRO A 10 -61.83 -13.84 67.05
C PRO A 10 -62.70 -13.62 65.81
N ASP A 11 -63.86 -13.00 66.04
CA ASP A 11 -64.82 -12.58 65.04
C ASP A 11 -64.24 -11.62 63.99
N ALA A 12 -64.84 -11.74 62.79
CA ALA A 12 -65.04 -10.74 61.74
C ALA A 12 -64.08 -10.75 60.51
N PRO A 13 -64.54 -10.31 59.31
CA PRO A 13 -65.82 -9.63 59.05
C PRO A 13 -66.70 -10.23 57.95
N ALA A 14 -67.98 -9.87 58.10
CA ALA A 14 -69.04 -9.81 57.11
C ALA A 14 -68.58 -9.70 55.64
N THR A 15 -69.15 -10.58 54.82
CA THR A 15 -69.30 -10.37 53.38
C THR A 15 -70.15 -9.11 53.13
N LEU A 16 -69.51 -7.99 52.77
CA LEU A 16 -70.22 -6.84 52.21
C LEU A 16 -70.54 -7.12 50.73
N PRO A 17 -71.83 -7.10 50.32
CA PRO A 17 -72.19 -7.08 48.92
C PRO A 17 -71.93 -5.67 48.36
N GLY A 18 -71.05 -5.56 47.36
CA GLY A 18 -70.85 -4.32 46.61
C GLY A 18 -69.49 -3.63 46.76
N ALA A 19 -68.40 -4.33 46.44
CA ALA A 19 -67.17 -3.66 46.01
C ALA A 19 -66.97 -3.98 44.52
N PRO A 20 -66.91 -2.98 43.62
CA PRO A 20 -66.65 -3.24 42.21
C PRO A 20 -65.31 -3.97 42.13
N ALA A 21 -65.25 -5.06 41.38
CA ALA A 21 -64.00 -5.64 40.95
C ALA A 21 -63.22 -4.51 40.27
N ALA A 22 -62.29 -3.90 41.02
CA ALA A 22 -61.32 -2.98 40.47
C ALA A 22 -60.56 -3.83 39.47
N ASP A 23 -60.90 -3.66 38.20
CA ASP A 23 -60.37 -4.43 37.10
C ASP A 23 -58.84 -4.34 37.20
N PRO A 24 -58.13 -5.42 37.54
CA PRO A 24 -56.68 -5.37 37.75
C PRO A 24 -55.93 -5.00 36.46
N LEU A 25 -56.65 -4.92 35.32
CA LEU A 25 -56.16 -4.45 34.03
C LEU A 25 -56.35 -2.95 33.80
N ALA A 26 -57.13 -2.24 34.63
CA ALA A 26 -57.34 -0.78 34.51
C ALA A 26 -56.07 0.04 34.81
N GLY A 27 -55.04 -0.59 35.38
CA GLY A 27 -53.72 0.00 35.63
C GLY A 27 -52.66 -0.33 34.58
N LEU A 28 -52.99 -1.12 33.55
CA LEU A 28 -52.06 -1.42 32.45
C LEU A 28 -51.90 -0.17 31.58
N ARG A 29 -50.98 0.71 31.98
CA ARG A 29 -50.51 1.79 31.12
C ARG A 29 -49.88 1.15 29.89
N ASP A 30 -50.42 1.52 28.72
CA ASP A 30 -49.84 1.20 27.42
C ASP A 30 -48.32 1.38 27.47
N ILE A 31 -47.58 0.30 27.20
CA ILE A 31 -46.14 0.36 27.06
C ILE A 31 -45.88 1.18 25.81
N HIS A 32 -45.52 2.45 26.00
CA HIS A 32 -45.09 3.30 24.90
C HIS A 32 -43.79 2.69 24.38
N LEU A 33 -43.84 2.03 23.22
CA LEU A 33 -42.64 1.68 22.49
C LEU A 33 -41.88 2.99 22.24
N PRO A 34 -40.59 3.09 22.58
CA PRO A 34 -39.83 4.25 22.15
C PRO A 34 -39.97 4.33 20.63
N GLY A 35 -40.46 5.47 20.13
CA GLY A 35 -40.55 5.72 18.69
C GLY A 35 -39.25 5.31 18.02
N PRO A 36 -39.31 4.77 16.78
CA PRO A 36 -38.18 4.12 16.13
C PRO A 36 -36.94 4.97 16.34
N VAL A 37 -35.93 4.38 16.99
CA VAL A 37 -34.70 5.08 17.33
C VAL A 37 -34.16 5.62 16.02
N SER A 38 -34.35 6.92 15.81
CA SER A 38 -33.80 7.57 14.63
C SER A 38 -32.31 7.31 14.73
N PHE A 39 -31.75 6.57 13.78
CA PHE A 39 -30.34 6.13 13.75
C PHE A 39 -29.39 7.33 13.52
N TRP A 40 -29.80 8.50 13.99
CA TRP A 40 -29.22 9.81 13.86
C TRP A 40 -28.99 10.32 15.29
N PRO A 41 -27.79 10.82 15.62
CA PRO A 41 -26.71 11.17 14.72
C PRO A 41 -25.76 9.99 14.59
N LEU A 42 -25.30 9.72 13.37
CA LEU A 42 -24.06 8.97 13.19
C LEU A 42 -23.03 9.69 14.08
N ALA A 43 -22.68 9.11 15.24
CA ALA A 43 -21.97 9.80 16.30
C ALA A 43 -20.77 10.54 15.70
N PRO A 44 -20.46 11.79 16.09
CA PRO A 44 -19.45 12.62 15.44
C PRO A 44 -18.08 11.94 15.25
N GLY A 45 -17.80 10.88 16.02
CA GLY A 45 -16.65 9.98 15.83
C GLY A 45 -16.58 9.27 14.47
N TRP A 46 -17.68 9.02 13.77
CA TRP A 46 -17.64 8.45 12.42
C TRP A 46 -17.14 9.45 11.38
N TRP A 47 -17.46 10.72 11.56
CA TRP A 47 -16.90 11.78 10.73
C TRP A 47 -15.40 11.95 10.97
N MET A 48 -14.95 11.81 12.21
CA MET A 48 -13.52 11.71 12.54
C MET A 48 -12.87 10.50 11.84
N LEU A 49 -13.50 9.32 11.90
CA LEU A 49 -12.97 8.11 11.25
C LEU A 49 -12.92 8.26 9.72
N ALA A 50 -13.98 8.79 9.11
CA ALA A 50 -14.02 9.08 7.68
C ALA A 50 -12.95 10.12 7.30
N GLY A 51 -12.77 11.18 8.10
CA GLY A 51 -11.72 12.17 7.91
C GLY A 51 -10.33 11.56 7.96
N VAL A 52 -10.05 10.70 8.95
CA VAL A 52 -8.78 9.98 9.07
C VAL A 52 -8.54 9.08 7.86
N LEU A 53 -9.54 8.33 7.41
CA LEU A 53 -9.43 7.48 6.22
C LEU A 53 -9.15 8.29 4.95
N VAL A 54 -9.83 9.43 4.78
CA VAL A 54 -9.58 10.33 3.65
C VAL A 54 -8.16 10.90 3.71
N VAL A 55 -7.70 11.35 4.87
CA VAL A 55 -6.34 11.87 5.05
C VAL A 55 -5.29 10.78 4.77
N LEU A 56 -5.48 9.55 5.26
CA LEU A 56 -4.59 8.43 4.92
C LEU A 56 -4.59 8.14 3.42
N GLY A 57 -5.76 8.16 2.78
CA GLY A 57 -5.90 7.97 1.34
C GLY A 57 -5.17 9.05 0.54
N LEU A 58 -5.32 10.32 0.94
CA LEU A 58 -4.64 11.46 0.33
C LEU A 58 -3.12 11.41 0.54
N ILE A 59 -2.65 11.04 1.74
CA ILE A 59 -1.22 10.86 2.01
C ILE A 59 -0.67 9.71 1.16
N GLY A 60 -1.37 8.58 1.08
CA GLY A 60 -0.99 7.45 0.24
C GLY A 60 -0.91 7.83 -1.24
N ALA A 61 -1.95 8.50 -1.76
CA ALA A 61 -1.99 8.99 -3.13
C ALA A 61 -0.91 10.03 -3.41
N PHE A 62 -0.63 10.94 -2.49
CA PHE A 62 0.42 11.95 -2.62
C PHE A 62 1.81 11.33 -2.59
N LEU A 63 2.07 10.38 -1.69
CA LEU A 63 3.33 9.64 -1.63
C LEU A 63 3.53 8.80 -2.89
N GLU A 64 2.49 8.14 -3.39
CA GLU A 64 2.52 7.37 -4.62
C GLU A 64 2.73 8.28 -5.83
N TRP A 65 2.06 9.44 -5.89
CA TRP A 65 2.27 10.43 -6.94
C TRP A 65 3.69 10.98 -6.91
N ARG A 66 4.22 11.34 -5.74
CA ARG A 66 5.60 11.79 -5.55
C ARG A 66 6.61 10.70 -5.91
N ARG A 67 6.31 9.43 -5.59
CA ARG A 67 7.10 8.28 -6.02
C ARG A 67 7.07 8.08 -7.53
N ARG A 68 5.93 8.26 -8.18
CA ARG A 68 5.79 8.19 -9.65
C ARG A 68 6.45 9.37 -10.37
N GLN A 69 6.54 10.51 -9.70
CA GLN A 69 7.32 11.67 -10.14
C GLN A 69 8.83 11.45 -9.96
N THR A 70 9.25 10.47 -9.15
CA THR A 70 10.67 10.16 -8.99
C THR A 70 11.18 9.49 -10.26
N LEU A 71 12.25 10.02 -10.85
CA LEU A 71 12.89 9.53 -12.07
C LEU A 71 13.14 8.02 -12.02
N ALA A 72 13.48 7.50 -10.84
CA ALA A 72 13.61 6.08 -10.53
C ALA A 72 12.43 5.22 -11.00
N TYR A 73 11.21 5.68 -10.75
CA TYR A 73 9.99 4.92 -11.07
C TYR A 73 9.75 4.88 -12.58
N ARG A 74 9.94 6.01 -13.26
CA ARG A 74 9.80 6.10 -14.72
C ARG A 74 10.82 5.21 -15.42
N VAL A 75 12.07 5.25 -14.95
CA VAL A 75 13.16 4.44 -15.50
C VAL A 75 12.96 2.95 -15.21
N ASP A 76 12.45 2.57 -14.03
CA ASP A 76 12.10 1.17 -13.74
C ASP A 76 10.98 0.65 -14.65
N GLN A 77 10.00 1.49 -15.00
CA GLN A 77 8.94 1.13 -15.94
C GLN A 77 9.46 0.99 -17.38
N GLU A 78 10.28 1.93 -17.84
CA GLU A 78 10.92 1.85 -19.17
C GLU A 78 11.80 0.60 -19.27
N LEU A 79 12.58 0.30 -18.23
CA LEU A 79 13.44 -0.89 -18.19
C LEU A 79 12.63 -2.19 -18.15
N LYS A 80 11.46 -2.22 -17.50
CA LYS A 80 10.51 -3.35 -17.59
C LYS A 80 9.92 -3.50 -18.98
N ALA A 81 9.60 -2.40 -19.67
CA ALA A 81 9.08 -2.44 -21.02
C ALA A 81 10.13 -3.04 -21.97
N ILE A 82 11.39 -2.59 -21.87
CA ILE A 82 12.54 -3.16 -22.60
C ILE A 82 12.72 -4.65 -22.28
N ALA A 83 12.58 -5.04 -21.00
CA ALA A 83 12.67 -6.43 -20.58
C ALA A 83 11.51 -7.31 -21.08
N ARG A 84 10.35 -6.73 -21.41
CA ARG A 84 9.21 -7.47 -21.98
C ARG A 84 9.26 -7.53 -23.51
N ASP A 85 9.85 -6.53 -24.15
CA ASP A 85 9.98 -6.45 -25.60
C ASP A 85 11.16 -7.29 -26.10
N THR A 86 10.96 -8.61 -26.14
CA THR A 86 11.92 -9.57 -26.73
C THR A 86 11.99 -9.49 -28.25
N ALA A 87 11.01 -8.86 -28.92
CA ALA A 87 11.03 -8.69 -30.37
C ALA A 87 12.02 -7.61 -30.82
N ARG A 88 12.12 -6.49 -30.08
CA ARG A 88 13.10 -5.42 -30.34
C ARG A 88 14.40 -5.57 -29.55
N HIS A 89 14.36 -6.21 -28.37
CA HIS A 89 15.50 -6.39 -27.48
C HIS A 89 15.72 -7.87 -27.15
N GLY A 90 15.86 -8.69 -28.21
CA GLY A 90 16.12 -10.12 -28.10
C GLY A 90 17.46 -10.44 -27.42
N ASP A 91 18.48 -9.60 -27.64
CA ASP A 91 19.84 -9.86 -27.16
C ASP A 91 20.18 -9.10 -25.87
N ALA A 92 21.07 -9.67 -25.06
CA ALA A 92 21.60 -9.03 -23.85
C ALA A 92 22.25 -7.67 -24.16
N ARG A 93 22.89 -7.53 -25.34
CA ARG A 93 23.45 -6.27 -25.82
C ARG A 93 22.39 -5.20 -26.05
N ALA A 94 21.26 -5.53 -26.70
CA ALA A 94 20.20 -4.56 -26.94
C ALA A 94 19.63 -4.01 -25.62
N VAL A 95 19.46 -4.89 -24.62
CA VAL A 95 19.06 -4.50 -23.26
C VAL A 95 20.14 -3.65 -22.58
N ALA A 96 21.42 -4.01 -22.72
CA ALA A 96 22.54 -3.24 -22.14
C ALA A 96 22.65 -1.85 -22.76
N THR A 97 22.51 -1.72 -24.09
CA THR A 97 22.53 -0.42 -24.79
C THR A 97 21.39 0.48 -24.32
N ALA A 98 20.16 -0.05 -24.27
CA ALA A 98 19.00 0.71 -23.80
C ALA A 98 19.13 1.08 -22.31
N GLY A 99 19.63 0.15 -21.49
CA GLY A 99 19.93 0.37 -20.08
C GLY A 99 20.99 1.44 -19.84
N ALA A 100 22.08 1.43 -20.62
CA ALA A 100 23.14 2.43 -20.54
C ALA A 100 22.63 3.84 -20.84
N LEU A 101 21.81 4.00 -21.89
CA LEU A 101 21.18 5.28 -22.24
C LEU A 101 20.25 5.78 -21.13
N LEU A 102 19.48 4.88 -20.52
CA LEU A 102 18.59 5.20 -19.40
C LEU A 102 19.37 5.67 -18.17
N ILE A 103 20.43 4.95 -17.78
CA ILE A 103 21.27 5.33 -16.65
C ILE A 103 21.94 6.68 -16.91
N ARG A 104 22.40 6.93 -18.13
CA ARG A 104 23.00 8.22 -18.50
C ARG A 104 22.00 9.36 -18.33
N ARG A 105 20.75 9.18 -18.78
CA ARG A 105 19.68 10.17 -18.56
C ARG A 105 19.41 10.42 -17.07
N VAL A 106 19.41 9.38 -16.25
CA VAL A 106 19.24 9.49 -14.79
C VAL A 106 20.37 10.30 -14.16
N LEU A 107 21.63 9.98 -14.49
CA LEU A 107 22.79 10.67 -13.95
C LEU A 107 22.80 12.16 -14.30
N VAL A 108 22.49 12.51 -15.55
CA VAL A 108 22.40 13.92 -15.98
C VAL A 108 21.30 14.67 -15.23
N THR A 109 20.13 14.04 -15.07
CA THR A 109 18.99 14.70 -14.43
C THR A 109 19.17 14.83 -12.93
N ARG A 110 19.88 13.88 -12.29
CA ARG A 110 20.12 13.88 -10.83
C ARG A 110 21.33 14.71 -10.43
N ALA A 111 22.46 14.58 -11.13
CA ALA A 111 23.68 15.32 -10.81
C ALA A 111 23.52 16.81 -11.07
N GLY A 112 22.56 17.22 -11.92
CA GLY A 112 22.39 18.62 -12.34
C GLY A 112 23.60 19.15 -13.13
N ASP A 113 24.58 18.29 -13.41
CA ASP A 113 25.84 18.63 -14.02
C ASP A 113 25.89 18.05 -15.45
N PRO A 114 25.95 18.89 -16.49
CA PRO A 114 26.12 18.44 -17.86
C PRO A 114 27.43 17.67 -18.08
N ALA A 115 28.43 17.81 -17.21
CA ALA A 115 29.66 17.01 -17.27
C ALA A 115 29.41 15.52 -16.98
N ALA A 116 28.38 15.18 -16.20
CA ALA A 116 27.96 13.79 -16.02
C ALA A 116 27.45 13.16 -17.33
N ALA A 117 26.96 13.99 -18.27
CA ALA A 117 26.61 13.53 -19.62
C ALA A 117 27.87 13.20 -20.44
N ALA A 118 29.00 13.84 -20.17
CA ALA A 118 30.24 13.66 -20.92
C ALA A 118 31.07 12.44 -20.47
N LEU A 119 30.67 11.76 -19.39
CA LEU A 119 31.30 10.53 -18.93
C LEU A 119 31.31 9.48 -20.05
N THR A 120 32.51 9.05 -20.44
CA THR A 120 32.75 8.06 -21.49
C THR A 120 33.88 7.12 -21.09
N GLY A 121 33.92 5.91 -21.65
CA GLY A 121 34.98 4.93 -21.41
C GLY A 121 35.13 4.54 -19.93
N ALA A 122 36.36 4.61 -19.40
CA ALA A 122 36.70 4.15 -18.05
C ALA A 122 35.99 4.92 -16.93
N GLU A 123 35.72 6.22 -17.13
CA GLU A 123 34.99 7.03 -16.15
C GLU A 123 33.52 6.62 -16.06
N TRP A 124 32.94 6.21 -17.19
CA TRP A 124 31.58 5.67 -17.23
C TRP A 124 31.49 4.30 -16.54
N GLU A 125 32.48 3.43 -16.75
CA GLU A 125 32.57 2.14 -16.05
C GLU A 125 32.71 2.32 -14.54
N ARG A 126 33.56 3.26 -14.10
CA ARG A 126 33.71 3.61 -12.68
C ARG A 126 32.38 4.10 -12.10
N ALA A 127 31.67 4.99 -12.77
CA ALA A 127 30.38 5.47 -12.32
C ALA A 127 29.32 4.35 -12.17
N LEU A 128 29.41 3.29 -12.98
CA LEU A 128 28.55 2.11 -12.86
C LEU A 128 28.99 1.13 -11.76
N ALA A 129 30.31 1.04 -11.53
CA ALA A 129 30.93 0.20 -10.50
C ALA A 129 30.96 0.86 -9.12
N GLU A 130 30.66 2.15 -9.03
CA GLU A 130 30.64 2.94 -7.80
C GLU A 130 29.20 3.31 -7.40
N GLY A 131 28.99 3.56 -6.10
CA GLY A 131 27.69 3.91 -5.53
C GLY A 131 26.91 2.73 -4.93
N LYS A 132 25.71 3.03 -4.41
CA LYS A 132 24.84 1.99 -3.82
C LYS A 132 24.29 1.14 -4.96
N GLY A 133 24.34 -0.19 -4.84
CA GLY A 133 23.86 -1.09 -5.90
C GLY A 133 24.74 -1.15 -7.16
N ALA A 134 26.04 -0.87 -7.00
CA ALA A 134 27.07 -1.00 -8.03
C ALA A 134 26.93 -2.27 -8.88
N LEU A 135 27.20 -2.15 -10.17
CA LEU A 135 27.28 -3.29 -11.08
C LEU A 135 28.57 -4.05 -10.80
N ALA A 136 28.51 -5.38 -10.95
CA ALA A 136 29.73 -6.19 -10.94
C ALA A 136 30.67 -5.70 -12.07
N PRO A 137 32.01 -5.65 -11.86
CA PRO A 137 32.96 -5.14 -12.85
C PRO A 137 32.78 -5.68 -14.28
N PRO A 138 32.57 -7.00 -14.53
CA PRO A 138 32.36 -7.49 -15.89
C PRO A 138 31.05 -7.01 -16.51
N LEU A 139 30.03 -6.79 -15.69
CA LEU A 139 28.73 -6.29 -16.15
C LEU A 139 28.77 -4.78 -16.43
N ALA A 140 29.49 -4.02 -15.61
CA ALA A 140 29.72 -2.60 -15.82
C ALA A 140 30.46 -2.36 -17.14
N ALA A 141 31.55 -3.11 -17.39
CA ALA A 141 32.29 -3.06 -18.65
C ALA A 141 31.40 -3.45 -19.86
N PHE A 142 30.59 -4.50 -19.72
CA PHE A 142 29.66 -4.90 -20.78
C PHE A 142 28.63 -3.82 -21.09
N VAL A 143 28.02 -3.21 -20.05
CA VAL A 143 27.03 -2.13 -20.22
C VAL A 143 27.67 -0.86 -20.79
N ALA A 144 28.92 -0.55 -20.42
CA ALA A 144 29.68 0.56 -20.96
C ALA A 144 30.05 0.37 -22.43
N ALA A 145 30.45 -0.84 -22.81
CA ALA A 145 30.83 -1.18 -24.17
C ALA A 145 29.61 -1.44 -25.08
N ALA A 146 28.46 -1.82 -24.53
CA ALA A 146 27.27 -2.23 -25.28
C ALA A 146 26.79 -1.24 -26.37
N PRO A 147 26.82 0.10 -26.20
CA PRO A 147 26.50 1.04 -27.27
C PRO A 147 27.48 0.98 -28.46
N TYR A 148 28.74 0.63 -28.19
CA TYR A 148 29.85 0.65 -29.15
C TYR A 148 30.14 -0.70 -29.80
N LEU A 149 29.59 -1.81 -29.26
CA LEU A 149 29.73 -3.11 -29.89
C LEU A 149 29.00 -3.12 -31.26
N PRO A 150 29.36 -3.99 -32.20
CA PRO A 150 28.50 -4.31 -33.34
C PRO A 150 27.28 -5.13 -32.90
N ALA A 151 26.23 -5.14 -33.72
CA ALA A 151 25.18 -6.13 -33.57
C ALA A 151 25.82 -7.52 -33.73
N HIS A 152 25.41 -8.51 -32.91
CA HIS A 152 25.91 -9.90 -32.97
C HIS A 152 27.37 -10.10 -32.49
N ALA A 153 27.89 -9.18 -31.67
CA ALA A 153 29.23 -9.32 -31.11
C ALA A 153 29.38 -10.62 -30.27
N PRO A 154 30.41 -11.44 -30.53
CA PRO A 154 30.67 -12.66 -29.76
C PRO A 154 31.00 -12.28 -28.32
N GLY A 155 30.15 -12.70 -27.38
CA GLY A 155 30.22 -12.33 -25.96
C GLY A 155 28.89 -11.90 -25.34
N ALA A 156 27.89 -11.57 -26.17
CA ALA A 156 26.52 -11.29 -25.70
C ALA A 156 25.80 -12.55 -25.15
N ASP A 157 26.27 -13.74 -25.53
CA ASP A 157 25.62 -15.01 -25.20
C ASP A 157 25.93 -15.51 -23.77
N GLY A 158 26.99 -14.98 -23.14
CA GLY A 158 27.43 -15.39 -21.81
C GLY A 158 26.71 -14.68 -20.65
N VAL A 159 26.02 -13.57 -20.91
CA VAL A 159 25.36 -12.77 -19.86
C VAL A 159 23.84 -12.98 -19.93
N PRO A 160 23.22 -13.62 -18.93
CA PRO A 160 21.79 -13.83 -18.95
C PRO A 160 21.04 -12.49 -18.90
N ARG A 161 20.19 -12.25 -19.92
CA ARG A 161 19.36 -11.05 -20.06
C ARG A 161 18.61 -10.68 -18.78
N ALA A 162 18.03 -11.68 -18.11
CA ALA A 162 17.30 -11.47 -16.87
C ALA A 162 18.19 -10.94 -15.73
N ALA A 163 19.42 -11.44 -15.62
CA ALA A 163 20.37 -10.99 -14.60
C ALA A 163 20.84 -9.55 -14.88
N LEU A 164 21.09 -9.22 -16.15
CA LEU A 164 21.42 -7.87 -16.57
C LEU A 164 20.30 -6.88 -16.22
N VAL A 165 19.05 -7.19 -16.56
CA VAL A 165 17.90 -6.35 -16.20
C VAL A 165 17.80 -6.19 -14.68
N ALA A 166 17.97 -7.27 -13.92
CA ALA A 166 17.90 -7.22 -12.46
C ALA A 166 18.99 -6.33 -11.84
N ALA A 167 20.21 -6.39 -12.38
CA ALA A 167 21.33 -5.55 -11.95
C ALA A 167 21.09 -4.07 -12.27
N LEU A 168 20.66 -3.75 -13.50
CA LEU A 168 20.34 -2.39 -13.92
C LEU A 168 19.21 -1.80 -13.07
N ARG A 169 18.15 -2.57 -12.79
CA ARG A 169 17.04 -2.14 -11.92
C ARG A 169 17.49 -1.89 -10.49
N ARG A 170 18.39 -2.72 -9.97
CA ARG A 170 18.95 -2.55 -8.62
C ARG A 170 19.72 -1.23 -8.54
N TRP A 171 20.60 -0.99 -9.50
CA TRP A 171 21.41 0.23 -9.58
C TRP A 171 20.53 1.48 -9.72
N VAL A 172 19.51 1.46 -10.57
CA VAL A 172 18.59 2.60 -10.73
C VAL A 172 17.84 2.85 -9.44
N ARG A 173 17.35 1.82 -8.74
CA ARG A 173 16.62 2.02 -7.48
C ARG A 173 17.47 2.63 -6.36
N SER A 174 18.77 2.37 -6.36
CA SER A 174 19.70 2.89 -5.36
C SER A 174 20.32 4.23 -5.72
N ASN A 175 20.37 4.59 -7.01
CA ASN A 175 20.99 5.82 -7.52
C ASN A 175 20.03 6.81 -8.19
N ALA A 176 18.73 6.53 -8.28
CA ALA A 176 17.68 7.47 -8.72
C ALA A 176 16.80 7.94 -7.57
#